data_AF-A0A2N0NPR4-F1
#
_entry.id   AF-A0A2N0NPR4-F1
#
_cell.length_a   1.000
_cell.length_b   1.000
_cell.length_c   1.000
_cell.angle_alpha   90.00
_cell.angle_beta   90.00
_cell.angle_gamma   90.00
#
_symmetry.space_group_name_H-M   'P 1'
#
loop_
_entity.id
_entity.type
_entity.pdbx_description
1 polymer ?
#
loop_
_entity_poly.entity_id
_entity_poly.type
_entity_poly.pdbx_seq_one_letter_code
_entity_poly.pdbx_strand_id
1 'polypeptide(L)'
;LIALEWFQIDVSFKRVKGEINEFEINTYDSNHHLILSFCRIFTIVFTAEEYHRLFLSLFQVIYEVSGQHIKFQHIHKDGIRCILADLDSAQAKGLGLALHDLDRERDWETHLTFIFKSCLVHFECKEEVNILLQQIKDTNDDGIEDWLKYYQQPYILSSLNQFISNINHETWRKSGTNTNNAEAAHSMVNREGKQLKLLSAILRGKKYDERCYKTIEIHNNTGVPYTHWDKSEIKRTSESIIRKGFRNQKNKEPVIDLTNDHLSNKLSLKRKLSPSTNRKSSKKSKEEPLENEKTEILELEIKEKKIALRERAIKARIAEAEVRKLEAEAEALEITNQQQRLKI
;
A
#
# COMPACT_ATOMS: atom_id res chain seq x y z
N LEU A 1 -13.74 9.31 -2.53
CA LEU A 1 -14.26 7.95 -2.25
C LEU A 1 -15.65 7.73 -2.83
N ILE A 2 -16.67 8.54 -2.51
CA ILE A 2 -18.06 8.33 -2.96
C ILE A 2 -18.28 8.32 -4.48
N ALA A 3 -17.39 8.95 -5.25
CA ALA A 3 -17.45 9.00 -6.72
C ALA A 3 -16.70 7.85 -7.40
N LEU A 4 -16.05 6.95 -6.64
CA LEU A 4 -15.26 5.86 -7.21
C LEU A 4 -16.17 4.65 -7.49
N GLU A 5 -16.00 4.03 -8.67
CA GLU A 5 -16.62 2.74 -8.95
C GLU A 5 -15.93 1.60 -8.20
N TRP A 6 -14.62 1.73 -7.94
CA TRP A 6 -13.84 0.77 -7.17
C TRP A 6 -12.59 1.42 -6.56
N PHE A 7 -12.05 0.80 -5.51
CA PHE A 7 -10.79 1.19 -4.86
C PHE A 7 -10.07 -0.04 -4.31
N GLN A 8 -8.82 0.14 -3.90
CA GLN A 8 -8.03 -0.86 -3.20
C GLN A 8 -7.88 -0.51 -1.73
N ILE A 9 -7.84 -1.52 -0.87
CA ILE A 9 -7.48 -1.39 0.55
C ILE A 9 -6.28 -2.28 0.85
N ASP A 10 -5.39 -1.78 1.70
CA ASP A 10 -4.17 -2.49 2.11
C ASP A 10 -3.68 -2.00 3.47
N VAL A 11 -2.83 -2.79 4.12
CA VAL A 11 -2.22 -2.49 5.43
C VAL A 11 -0.70 -2.49 5.31
N SER A 12 -0.09 -1.37 5.66
CA SER A 12 1.36 -1.20 5.74
C SER A 12 1.87 -1.23 7.17
N PHE A 13 2.92 -2.04 7.37
CA PHE A 13 3.57 -2.27 8.67
C PHE A 13 4.86 -1.46 8.87
N LYS A 14 5.30 -0.68 7.88
CA LYS A 14 6.67 -0.11 7.86
C LYS A 14 6.73 1.35 8.28
N ARG A 15 5.61 2.06 8.25
CA ARG A 15 5.57 3.52 8.30
C ARG A 15 5.80 4.07 9.69
N VAL A 16 5.02 3.59 10.67
CA VAL A 16 5.06 4.05 12.05
C VAL A 16 5.95 3.12 12.86
N LYS A 17 6.66 3.68 13.84
CA LYS A 17 7.43 2.91 14.82
C LYS A 17 6.50 2.32 15.87
N GLY A 18 6.70 1.04 16.18
CA GLY A 18 5.93 0.33 17.20
C GLY A 18 4.84 -0.54 16.57
N GLU A 19 3.72 -0.69 17.28
CA GLU A 19 2.62 -1.61 16.91
C GLU A 19 1.58 -0.98 15.97
N ILE A 20 1.69 0.34 15.73
CA ILE A 20 0.75 1.07 14.89
C ILE A 20 1.05 0.80 13.42
N ASN A 21 0.01 0.36 12.71
CA ASN A 21 0.02 0.10 11.28
C ASN A 21 -0.78 1.17 10.55
N GLU A 22 -0.66 1.18 9.23
CA GLU A 22 -1.32 2.13 8.36
C GLU A 22 -2.24 1.39 7.40
N PHE A 23 -3.54 1.48 7.63
CA PHE A 23 -4.56 1.04 6.69
C PHE A 23 -4.80 2.14 5.66
N GLU A 24 -4.72 1.81 4.37
CA GLU A 24 -4.78 2.77 3.28
C GLU A 24 -5.89 2.42 2.29
N ILE A 25 -6.61 3.44 1.83
CA ILE A 25 -7.54 3.34 0.71
C ILE A 25 -6.99 4.12 -0.46
N ASN A 26 -6.73 3.42 -1.56
CA ASN A 26 -6.11 4.02 -2.73
C ASN A 26 -6.80 3.60 -4.04
N THR A 27 -6.54 4.35 -5.10
CA THR A 27 -6.85 3.92 -6.46
C THR A 27 -5.71 4.28 -7.39
N TYR A 28 -5.69 3.62 -8.54
CA TYR A 28 -4.77 3.96 -9.60
C TYR A 28 -5.48 4.85 -10.62
N ASP A 29 -4.96 6.05 -10.80
CA ASP A 29 -5.45 7.01 -11.78
C ASP A 29 -4.77 6.76 -13.13
N SER A 30 -5.53 6.21 -14.07
CA SER A 30 -5.06 5.89 -15.41
C SER A 30 -4.73 7.13 -16.23
N ASN A 31 -5.35 8.28 -15.97
CA ASN A 31 -5.12 9.51 -16.74
C ASN A 31 -3.77 10.16 -16.38
N HIS A 32 -3.46 10.19 -15.09
CA HIS A 32 -2.24 10.84 -14.60
C HIS A 32 -1.10 9.86 -14.31
N HIS A 33 -1.40 8.56 -14.38
CA HIS A 33 -0.48 7.47 -14.12
C HIS A 33 0.13 7.48 -12.70
N LEU A 34 -0.71 7.81 -11.72
CA LEU A 34 -0.35 7.93 -10.31
C LEU A 34 -1.27 7.06 -9.45
N ILE A 35 -0.75 6.65 -8.29
CA ILE A 35 -1.57 6.03 -7.26
C ILE A 35 -1.99 7.15 -6.30
N LEU A 36 -3.30 7.26 -6.09
CA LEU A 36 -3.89 8.28 -5.24
C LEU A 36 -4.41 7.65 -3.97
N SER A 37 -3.92 8.16 -2.84
CA SER A 37 -4.43 7.81 -1.52
C SER A 37 -5.58 8.74 -1.17
N PHE A 38 -6.72 8.18 -0.75
CA PHE A 38 -7.88 8.97 -0.32
C PHE A 38 -8.07 8.95 1.20
N CYS A 39 -7.58 7.91 1.87
CA CYS A 39 -7.71 7.75 3.29
C CYS A 39 -6.54 6.94 3.85
N ARG A 40 -6.02 7.39 5.00
CA ARG A 40 -5.02 6.69 5.80
C ARG A 40 -5.55 6.61 7.23
N ILE A 41 -5.64 5.40 7.75
CA ILE A 41 -6.10 5.12 9.11
C ILE A 41 -4.94 4.47 9.86
N PHE A 42 -4.49 5.11 10.93
CA PHE A 42 -3.43 4.59 11.78
C PHE A 42 -4.05 3.74 12.88
N THR A 43 -3.68 2.46 12.92
CA THR A 43 -4.44 1.46 13.67
C THR A 43 -3.57 0.32 14.19
N ILE A 44 -3.96 -0.26 15.33
CA ILE A 44 -3.38 -1.50 15.86
C ILE A 44 -4.30 -2.71 15.58
N VAL A 45 -5.29 -2.52 14.71
CA VAL A 45 -6.39 -3.46 14.47
C VAL A 45 -5.95 -4.67 13.65
N PHE A 46 -6.32 -5.85 14.13
CA PHE A 46 -6.04 -7.13 13.46
C PHE A 46 -7.18 -8.15 13.55
N THR A 47 -8.24 -7.85 14.31
CA THR A 47 -9.38 -8.76 14.46
C THR A 47 -10.57 -8.32 13.59
N ALA A 48 -11.46 -9.27 13.26
CA ALA A 48 -12.64 -8.99 12.45
C ALA A 48 -13.58 -7.94 13.08
N GLU A 49 -13.75 -8.00 14.41
CA GLU A 49 -14.59 -7.05 15.16
C GLU A 49 -14.02 -5.64 15.14
N GLU A 50 -12.70 -5.53 15.23
CA GLU A 50 -12.02 -4.26 15.13
C GLU A 50 -12.04 -3.69 13.70
N TYR A 51 -11.87 -4.53 12.67
CA TYR A 51 -12.04 -4.11 11.29
C TYR A 51 -13.47 -3.66 11.01
N HIS A 52 -14.47 -4.33 11.58
CA HIS A 52 -15.86 -3.92 11.51
C HIS A 52 -16.06 -2.50 12.07
N ARG A 53 -15.53 -2.23 13.27
CA ARG A 53 -15.52 -0.86 13.85
C ARG A 53 -14.77 0.15 12.97
N LEU A 54 -13.65 -0.25 12.37
CA LEU A 54 -12.86 0.59 11.47
C LEU A 54 -13.67 0.98 10.23
N PHE A 55 -14.36 0.04 9.58
CA PHE A 55 -15.20 0.33 8.42
C PHE A 55 -16.41 1.19 8.76
N LEU A 56 -17.09 0.94 9.88
CA LEU A 56 -18.18 1.81 10.33
C LEU A 56 -17.71 3.25 10.59
N SER A 57 -16.56 3.39 11.27
CA SER A 57 -15.96 4.70 11.51
C SER A 57 -15.58 5.41 10.21
N LEU A 58 -15.02 4.67 9.24
CA LEU A 58 -14.72 5.19 7.91
C LEU A 58 -15.99 5.67 7.19
N PHE A 59 -17.06 4.88 7.18
CA PHE A 59 -18.32 5.25 6.52
C PHE A 59 -18.95 6.50 7.15
N GLN A 60 -18.86 6.61 8.47
CA GLN A 60 -19.30 7.78 9.21
C GLN A 60 -18.46 9.03 8.87
N VAL A 61 -17.14 8.92 8.85
CA VAL A 61 -16.24 10.03 8.47
C VAL A 61 -16.47 10.46 7.02
N ILE A 62 -16.75 9.52 6.10
CA ILE A 62 -17.12 9.85 4.72
C ILE A 62 -18.38 10.72 4.69
N TYR A 63 -19.40 10.36 5.47
CA TYR A 63 -20.62 11.17 5.58
C TYR A 63 -20.34 12.55 6.17
N GLU A 64 -19.57 12.64 7.26
CA GLU A 64 -19.23 13.91 7.92
C GLU A 64 -18.49 14.87 7.00
N VAL A 65 -17.57 14.36 6.18
CA VAL A 65 -16.74 15.17 5.28
C VAL A 65 -17.48 15.53 3.99
N SER A 66 -18.31 14.63 3.45
CA SER A 66 -18.93 14.80 2.13
C SER A 66 -20.41 15.18 2.14
N GLY A 67 -21.08 15.05 3.30
CA GLY A 67 -22.53 15.15 3.43
C GLY A 67 -23.30 13.98 2.80
N GLN A 68 -22.61 12.95 2.28
CA GLN A 68 -23.22 11.84 1.56
C GLN A 68 -22.78 10.50 2.17
N HIS A 69 -23.76 9.61 2.39
CA HIS A 69 -23.46 8.25 2.80
C HIS A 69 -22.77 7.51 1.65
N ILE A 70 -21.75 6.72 2.00
CA ILE A 70 -21.17 5.76 1.07
C ILE A 70 -22.24 4.78 0.60
N LYS A 71 -22.28 4.52 -0.71
CA LYS A 71 -23.21 3.58 -1.33
C LYS A 71 -22.45 2.45 -1.99
N PHE A 72 -23.12 1.31 -2.04
CA PHE A 72 -22.64 0.08 -2.65
C PHE A 72 -23.66 -0.42 -3.67
N GLN A 73 -23.20 -0.75 -4.86
CA GLN A 73 -24.07 -1.05 -6.00
C GLN A 73 -24.99 -2.24 -5.73
N HIS A 74 -24.52 -3.29 -5.08
CA HIS A 74 -25.35 -4.47 -4.82
C HIS A 74 -26.51 -4.17 -3.86
N ILE A 75 -26.28 -3.29 -2.88
CA ILE A 75 -27.27 -2.86 -1.88
C ILE A 75 -28.17 -1.74 -2.44
N HIS A 76 -27.58 -0.65 -2.91
CA HIS A 76 -28.27 0.62 -3.21
C HIS A 76 -28.56 0.83 -4.71
N LYS A 77 -28.10 -0.07 -5.58
CA LYS A 77 -28.11 0.06 -7.05
C LYS A 77 -27.28 1.24 -7.58
N ASP A 78 -26.42 1.80 -6.73
CA ASP A 78 -25.55 2.94 -7.00
C ASP A 78 -24.29 2.88 -6.11
N GLY A 79 -23.22 3.57 -6.51
CA GLY A 79 -21.97 3.68 -5.76
C GLY A 79 -20.93 2.61 -6.09
N ILE A 80 -20.16 2.21 -5.08
CA ILE A 80 -18.99 1.34 -5.21
C ILE A 80 -19.43 -0.06 -5.65
N ARG A 81 -18.73 -0.60 -6.63
CA ARG A 81 -19.03 -1.87 -7.29
C ARG A 81 -18.01 -2.97 -6.97
N CYS A 82 -16.80 -2.58 -6.55
CA CYS A 82 -15.73 -3.52 -6.23
C CYS A 82 -14.76 -2.90 -5.22
N ILE A 83 -14.30 -3.70 -4.27
CA ILE A 83 -13.20 -3.39 -3.35
C ILE A 83 -12.13 -4.46 -3.55
N LEU A 84 -10.93 -4.03 -3.93
CA LEU A 84 -9.78 -4.91 -4.08
C LEU A 84 -8.97 -4.92 -2.79
N ALA A 85 -8.60 -6.08 -2.28
CA ALA A 85 -7.75 -6.20 -1.09
C ALA A 85 -6.93 -7.49 -1.12
N ASP A 86 -5.97 -7.62 -0.20
CA ASP A 86 -5.40 -8.94 0.06
C ASP A 86 -6.44 -9.87 0.71
N LEU A 87 -6.25 -11.17 0.56
CA LEU A 87 -7.13 -12.20 1.13
C LEU A 87 -6.86 -12.38 2.64
N ASP A 88 -7.09 -11.32 3.42
CA ASP A 88 -7.04 -11.33 4.88
C ASP A 88 -8.44 -11.62 5.44
N SER A 89 -8.58 -12.75 6.14
CA SER A 89 -9.88 -13.22 6.63
C SER A 89 -10.52 -12.28 7.66
N ALA A 90 -9.74 -11.63 8.51
CA ALA A 90 -10.25 -10.71 9.52
C ALA A 90 -10.75 -9.42 8.88
N GLN A 91 -9.97 -8.87 7.94
CA GLN A 91 -10.33 -7.68 7.18
C GLN A 91 -11.57 -7.93 6.31
N ALA A 92 -11.60 -9.05 5.58
CA ALA A 92 -12.74 -9.43 4.75
C ALA A 92 -14.01 -9.58 5.60
N LYS A 93 -13.93 -10.31 6.72
CA LYS A 93 -15.07 -10.48 7.63
C LYS A 93 -15.53 -9.15 8.24
N GLY A 94 -14.60 -8.29 8.67
CA GLY A 94 -14.92 -6.96 9.19
C GLY A 94 -15.65 -6.08 8.17
N LEU A 95 -15.23 -6.13 6.90
CA LEU A 95 -15.93 -5.47 5.80
C LEU A 95 -17.33 -6.04 5.60
N GLY A 96 -17.46 -7.38 5.56
CA GLY A 96 -18.73 -8.05 5.40
C GLY A 96 -19.73 -7.70 6.51
N LEU A 97 -19.28 -7.63 7.76
CA LEU A 97 -20.09 -7.22 8.90
C LEU A 97 -20.56 -5.76 8.78
N ALA A 98 -19.68 -4.86 8.34
CA ALA A 98 -20.04 -3.47 8.11
C ALA A 98 -21.10 -3.32 6.99
N LEU A 99 -21.04 -4.19 5.96
CA LEU A 99 -22.04 -4.23 4.90
C LEU A 99 -23.37 -4.83 5.37
N HIS A 100 -23.33 -5.86 6.22
CA HIS A 100 -24.51 -6.46 6.83
C HIS A 100 -25.28 -5.46 7.71
N ASP A 101 -24.57 -4.56 8.40
CA ASP A 101 -25.22 -3.49 9.17
C ASP A 101 -25.97 -2.48 8.28
N LEU A 102 -25.53 -2.30 7.03
CA LEU A 102 -26.20 -1.45 6.04
C LEU A 102 -27.40 -2.16 5.40
N ASP A 103 -27.32 -3.48 5.21
CA ASP A 103 -28.38 -4.30 4.61
C ASP A 103 -28.46 -5.67 5.29
N ARG A 104 -29.46 -5.85 6.16
CA ARG A 104 -29.64 -7.09 6.93
C ARG A 104 -30.29 -8.23 6.16
N GLU A 105 -30.67 -8.03 4.89
CA GLU A 105 -31.27 -9.09 4.07
C GLU A 105 -30.29 -10.21 3.72
N ARG A 106 -28.99 -9.91 3.71
CA ARG A 106 -27.92 -10.82 3.33
C ARG A 106 -26.95 -10.97 4.50
N ASP A 107 -26.36 -12.14 4.65
CA ASP A 107 -25.26 -12.31 5.61
C ASP A 107 -23.96 -11.66 5.10
N TRP A 108 -22.98 -11.56 6.00
CA TRP A 108 -21.70 -10.93 5.72
C TRP A 108 -20.91 -11.63 4.61
N GLU A 109 -20.97 -12.97 4.51
CA GLU A 109 -20.28 -13.75 3.47
C GLU A 109 -20.90 -13.47 2.10
N THR A 110 -22.23 -13.47 2.05
CA THR A 110 -23.01 -13.18 0.84
C THR A 110 -22.67 -11.79 0.33
N HIS A 111 -22.61 -10.77 1.20
CA HIS A 111 -22.22 -9.43 0.78
C HIS A 111 -20.85 -9.39 0.10
N LEU A 112 -19.86 -10.13 0.62
CA LEU A 112 -18.53 -10.17 0.04
C LEU A 112 -18.54 -10.74 -1.39
N THR A 113 -19.41 -11.70 -1.70
CA THR A 113 -19.52 -12.26 -3.08
C THR A 113 -19.90 -11.22 -4.13
N PHE A 114 -20.52 -10.10 -3.74
CA PHE A 114 -20.97 -9.02 -4.62
C PHE A 114 -19.98 -7.86 -4.76
N ILE A 115 -18.93 -7.79 -3.94
CA ILE A 115 -18.10 -6.58 -3.85
C ILE A 115 -16.61 -6.86 -3.63
N PHE A 116 -16.24 -7.96 -3.00
CA PHE A 116 -14.86 -8.24 -2.62
C PHE A 116 -14.12 -8.98 -3.73
N LYS A 117 -12.92 -8.49 -4.06
CA LYS A 117 -12.00 -9.10 -5.01
C LYS A 117 -10.62 -9.13 -4.38
N SER A 118 -9.88 -10.23 -4.51
CA SER A 118 -8.53 -10.32 -3.97
C SER A 118 -7.45 -10.36 -5.03
N CYS A 119 -7.49 -11.40 -5.86
CA CYS A 119 -6.61 -11.55 -7.01
C CYS A 119 -7.35 -12.25 -8.15
N LEU A 120 -6.84 -12.08 -9.36
CA LEU A 120 -7.40 -12.77 -10.52
C LEU A 120 -6.80 -14.17 -10.66
N VAL A 121 -7.65 -15.20 -10.61
CA VAL A 121 -7.29 -16.54 -11.06
C VAL A 121 -7.99 -16.83 -12.39
N HIS A 122 -7.21 -17.29 -13.37
CA HIS A 122 -7.68 -17.54 -14.72
C HIS A 122 -8.26 -18.95 -14.85
N PHE A 123 -9.58 -19.06 -14.69
CA PHE A 123 -10.36 -20.20 -15.18
C PHE A 123 -11.43 -19.67 -16.12
N GLU A 124 -11.83 -20.47 -17.11
CA GLU A 124 -12.79 -20.07 -18.13
C GLU A 124 -14.24 -20.34 -17.71
N CYS A 125 -14.46 -21.18 -16.70
CA CYS A 125 -15.78 -21.45 -16.14
C CYS A 125 -15.74 -21.91 -14.67
N LYS A 126 -16.93 -22.08 -14.08
CA LYS A 126 -17.09 -22.58 -12.70
C LYS A 126 -16.74 -24.06 -12.59
N GLU A 127 -17.01 -24.84 -13.64
CA GLU A 127 -16.76 -26.27 -13.70
C GLU A 127 -15.27 -26.59 -13.59
N GLU A 128 -14.41 -25.82 -14.26
CA GLU A 128 -12.95 -25.96 -14.15
C GLU A 128 -12.44 -25.78 -12.73
N VAL A 129 -12.98 -24.80 -11.99
CA VAL A 129 -12.63 -24.60 -10.57
C VAL A 129 -13.00 -25.83 -9.75
N ASN A 130 -14.20 -26.37 -9.96
CA ASN A 130 -14.66 -27.56 -9.24
C ASN A 130 -13.82 -28.80 -9.57
N ILE A 131 -13.45 -28.98 -10.84
CA ILE A 131 -12.56 -30.06 -11.28
C ILE A 131 -11.21 -29.95 -10.56
N LEU A 132 -10.62 -28.76 -10.52
CA LEU A 132 -9.35 -28.54 -9.83
C LEU A 132 -9.46 -28.82 -8.32
N LEU A 133 -10.51 -28.32 -7.66
CA LEU A 133 -10.73 -28.57 -6.24
C LEU A 133 -10.87 -30.06 -5.93
N GLN A 134 -11.51 -30.82 -6.83
CA GLN A 134 -11.62 -32.27 -6.70
C GLN A 134 -10.26 -32.96 -6.88
N GLN A 135 -9.48 -32.58 -7.90
CA GLN A 135 -8.13 -33.13 -8.12
C GLN A 135 -7.21 -32.89 -6.92
N ILE A 136 -7.27 -31.70 -6.32
CA ILE A 136 -6.51 -31.38 -5.10
C ILE A 136 -6.96 -32.28 -3.95
N LYS A 137 -8.27 -32.45 -3.76
CA LYS A 137 -8.83 -33.35 -2.73
C LYS A 137 -8.35 -34.79 -2.89
N ASP A 138 -8.28 -35.27 -4.13
CA ASP A 138 -7.87 -36.65 -4.44
C ASP A 138 -6.37 -36.89 -4.22
N THR A 139 -5.57 -35.84 -4.00
CA THR A 139 -4.12 -35.96 -3.70
C THR A 139 -3.87 -36.54 -2.30
N ASN A 140 -4.85 -36.45 -1.39
CA ASN A 140 -4.87 -37.11 -0.08
C ASN A 140 -3.62 -36.82 0.79
N ASP A 141 -3.15 -35.57 0.77
CA ASP A 141 -2.02 -35.07 1.57
C ASP A 141 -2.52 -34.45 2.88
N ASP A 142 -1.71 -34.57 3.93
CA ASP A 142 -2.01 -34.04 5.25
C ASP A 142 -1.99 -32.50 5.21
N GLY A 143 -3.13 -31.87 5.52
CA GLY A 143 -3.32 -30.41 5.49
C GLY A 143 -4.06 -29.88 4.25
N ILE A 144 -4.29 -30.71 3.23
CA ILE A 144 -5.13 -30.33 2.08
C ILE A 144 -6.59 -30.10 2.52
N GLU A 145 -7.11 -30.86 3.48
CA GLU A 145 -8.49 -30.71 3.93
C GLU A 145 -8.77 -29.32 4.52
N ASP A 146 -7.89 -28.81 5.38
CA ASP A 146 -8.02 -27.47 5.96
C ASP A 146 -7.83 -26.38 4.90
N TRP A 147 -6.89 -26.57 3.97
CA TRP A 147 -6.70 -25.68 2.84
C TRP A 147 -7.94 -25.62 1.94
N LEU A 148 -8.52 -26.77 1.58
CA LEU A 148 -9.75 -26.86 0.80
C LEU A 148 -10.91 -26.22 1.54
N LYS A 149 -11.08 -26.51 2.83
CA LYS A 149 -12.13 -25.93 3.66
C LYS A 149 -12.06 -24.41 3.67
N TYR A 150 -10.87 -23.83 3.74
CA TYR A 150 -10.67 -22.39 3.62
C TYR A 150 -11.05 -21.91 2.21
N TYR A 151 -10.40 -22.41 1.16
CA TYR A 151 -10.61 -21.90 -0.20
C TYR A 151 -11.99 -22.21 -0.80
N GLN A 152 -12.73 -23.19 -0.28
CA GLN A 152 -14.10 -23.51 -0.68
C GLN A 152 -15.16 -22.56 -0.10
N GLN A 153 -14.78 -21.67 0.83
CA GLN A 153 -15.71 -20.68 1.33
C GLN A 153 -16.26 -19.83 0.17
N PRO A 154 -17.59 -19.61 0.08
CA PRO A 154 -18.20 -18.96 -1.07
C PRO A 154 -17.59 -17.59 -1.39
N TYR A 155 -17.35 -16.77 -0.36
CA TYR A 155 -16.78 -15.44 -0.54
C TYR A 155 -15.32 -15.47 -1.04
N ILE A 156 -14.55 -16.50 -0.69
CA ILE A 156 -13.16 -16.66 -1.15
C ILE A 156 -13.13 -17.06 -2.62
N LEU A 157 -13.92 -18.05 -3.03
CA LEU A 157 -14.02 -18.42 -4.44
C LEU A 157 -14.51 -17.25 -5.30
N SER A 158 -15.55 -16.55 -4.82
CA SER A 158 -16.08 -15.35 -5.49
C SER A 158 -15.06 -14.21 -5.56
N SER A 159 -14.11 -14.11 -4.64
CA SER A 159 -13.08 -13.05 -4.66
C SER A 159 -11.93 -13.35 -5.62
N LEU A 160 -11.76 -14.61 -6.00
CA LEU A 160 -10.67 -15.10 -6.86
C LEU A 160 -11.08 -15.27 -8.33
N ASN A 161 -12.37 -15.52 -8.58
CA ASN A 161 -12.85 -15.91 -9.91
C ASN A 161 -14.10 -15.14 -10.37
N GLN A 162 -14.02 -14.54 -11.56
CA GLN A 162 -15.09 -13.75 -12.16
C GLN A 162 -16.37 -14.54 -12.49
N PHE A 163 -16.26 -15.85 -12.71
CA PHE A 163 -17.39 -16.73 -13.07
C PHE A 163 -18.12 -17.26 -11.83
N ILE A 164 -17.54 -17.07 -10.65
CA ILE A 164 -18.15 -17.42 -9.35
C ILE A 164 -18.60 -16.14 -8.62
N SER A 165 -17.93 -15.01 -8.87
CA SER A 165 -18.31 -13.73 -8.31
C SER A 165 -19.69 -13.25 -8.77
N ASN A 166 -20.40 -12.54 -7.90
CA ASN A 166 -21.59 -11.79 -8.27
C ASN A 166 -21.26 -10.35 -8.72
N ILE A 167 -19.98 -9.96 -8.72
CA ILE A 167 -19.53 -8.71 -9.34
C ILE A 167 -19.73 -8.79 -10.85
N ASN A 168 -20.31 -7.75 -11.44
CA ASN A 168 -20.50 -7.67 -12.89
C ASN A 168 -19.15 -7.83 -13.66
N HIS A 169 -19.13 -8.66 -14.70
CA HIS A 169 -17.92 -8.97 -15.49
C HIS A 169 -17.19 -7.74 -16.06
N GLU A 170 -17.89 -6.67 -16.42
CA GLU A 170 -17.25 -5.43 -16.86
C GLU A 170 -16.52 -4.76 -15.70
N THR A 171 -17.16 -4.67 -14.54
CA THR A 171 -16.54 -4.14 -13.31
C THR A 171 -15.36 -5.00 -12.86
N TRP A 172 -15.51 -6.32 -12.91
CA TRP A 172 -14.42 -7.25 -12.57
C TRP A 172 -13.20 -7.07 -13.46
N ARG A 173 -13.40 -6.89 -14.78
CA ARG A 173 -12.29 -6.69 -15.73
C ARG A 173 -11.68 -5.29 -15.64
N LYS A 174 -12.47 -4.26 -15.34
CA LYS A 174 -11.99 -2.89 -15.14
C LYS A 174 -11.23 -2.70 -13.81
N SER A 175 -11.66 -3.39 -12.76
CA SER A 175 -10.95 -3.36 -11.47
C SER A 175 -9.60 -4.05 -11.56
N GLY A 176 -8.62 -3.57 -10.78
CA GLY A 176 -7.26 -4.11 -10.77
C GLY A 176 -7.22 -5.64 -10.67
N THR A 177 -6.26 -6.28 -11.35
CA THR A 177 -6.09 -7.74 -11.35
C THR A 177 -5.26 -8.24 -10.17
N ASN A 178 -4.57 -7.34 -9.48
CA ASN A 178 -3.71 -7.58 -8.33
C ASN A 178 -3.60 -6.33 -7.44
N THR A 179 -3.04 -6.51 -6.25
CA THR A 179 -2.79 -5.48 -5.24
C THR A 179 -1.47 -4.72 -5.46
N ASN A 180 -0.83 -4.86 -6.62
CA ASN A 180 0.44 -4.18 -6.94
C ASN A 180 0.37 -2.66 -6.78
N ASN A 181 -0.80 -2.05 -7.03
CA ASN A 181 -0.93 -0.60 -6.85
C ASN A 181 -0.85 -0.22 -5.38
N ALA A 182 -1.49 -0.98 -4.48
CA ALA A 182 -1.39 -0.77 -3.05
C ALA A 182 0.05 -0.98 -2.54
N GLU A 183 0.70 -2.08 -2.95
CA GLU A 183 2.11 -2.34 -2.63
C GLU A 183 3.03 -1.20 -3.10
N ALA A 184 2.80 -0.70 -4.32
CA ALA A 184 3.55 0.41 -4.89
C ALA A 184 3.27 1.72 -4.16
N ALA A 185 2.02 1.99 -3.75
CA ALA A 185 1.65 3.16 -2.96
C ALA A 185 2.47 3.17 -1.66
N HIS A 186 2.46 2.05 -0.93
CA HIS A 186 3.23 1.89 0.28
C HIS A 186 4.73 2.07 0.04
N SER A 187 5.28 1.50 -1.03
CA SER A 187 6.68 1.66 -1.40
C SER A 187 7.06 3.12 -1.65
N MET A 188 6.21 3.87 -2.37
CA MET A 188 6.45 5.29 -2.67
C MET A 188 6.38 6.16 -1.42
N VAL A 189 5.32 6.00 -0.61
CA VAL A 189 5.14 6.74 0.64
C VAL A 189 6.31 6.48 1.57
N ASN A 190 6.72 5.22 1.71
CA ASN A 190 7.84 4.82 2.56
C ASN A 190 9.19 5.49 2.20
N ARG A 191 9.35 6.06 1.00
CA ARG A 191 10.54 6.87 0.65
C ARG A 191 10.60 8.19 1.41
N GLU A 192 9.46 8.69 1.89
CA GLU A 192 9.37 9.86 2.78
C GLU A 192 9.79 9.51 4.23
N GLY A 193 10.12 8.25 4.51
CA GLY A 193 10.58 7.77 5.80
C GLY A 193 9.82 6.53 6.28
N LYS A 194 10.51 5.70 7.06
CA LYS A 194 10.01 4.49 7.73
C LYS A 194 10.28 4.60 9.22
N GLN A 195 9.54 3.84 10.03
CA GLN A 195 9.71 3.80 11.49
C GLN A 195 9.64 5.20 12.13
N LEU A 196 8.70 6.01 11.65
CA LEU A 196 8.49 7.37 12.11
C LEU A 196 7.65 7.39 13.39
N LYS A 197 7.75 8.46 14.19
CA LYS A 197 6.73 8.75 15.20
C LYS A 197 5.38 8.99 14.52
N LEU A 198 4.27 8.66 15.17
CA LEU A 198 2.92 8.77 14.60
C LEU A 198 2.65 10.14 13.96
N LEU A 199 2.91 11.24 14.68
CA LEU A 199 2.70 12.59 14.15
C LEU A 199 3.55 12.86 12.90
N SER A 200 4.81 12.41 12.89
CA SER A 200 5.69 12.55 11.74
C SER A 200 5.20 11.72 10.55
N ALA A 201 4.68 10.51 10.79
CA ALA A 201 4.09 9.68 9.76
C ALA A 201 2.88 10.35 9.10
N ILE A 202 1.96 10.89 9.91
CA ILE A 202 0.78 11.62 9.44
C ILE A 202 1.19 12.84 8.60
N LEU A 203 2.06 13.70 9.13
CA LEU A 203 2.45 14.94 8.44
C LEU A 203 3.19 14.66 7.13
N ARG A 204 4.09 13.66 7.11
CA ARG A 204 4.82 13.28 5.89
C ARG A 204 3.92 12.57 4.88
N GLY A 205 2.95 11.76 5.33
CA GLY A 205 1.93 11.17 4.47
C GLY A 205 1.11 12.27 3.78
N LYS A 206 0.57 13.21 4.56
CA LYS A 206 -0.17 14.36 4.04
C LYS A 206 0.62 15.16 2.99
N LYS A 207 1.90 15.46 3.27
CA LYS A 207 2.76 16.20 2.33
C LYS A 207 2.96 15.44 1.01
N TYR A 208 3.09 14.12 1.08
CA TYR A 208 3.21 13.28 -0.11
C TYR A 208 1.92 13.28 -0.93
N ASP A 209 0.77 13.09 -0.27
CA ASP A 209 -0.53 13.09 -0.93
C ASP A 209 -0.82 14.46 -1.60
N GLU A 210 -0.52 15.57 -0.91
CA GLU A 210 -0.58 16.94 -1.48
C GLU A 210 0.31 17.10 -2.73
N ARG A 211 1.50 16.47 -2.74
CA ARG A 211 2.39 16.50 -3.92
C ARG A 211 1.75 15.77 -5.10
N CYS A 212 1.13 14.61 -4.86
CA CYS A 212 0.42 13.86 -5.91
C CYS A 212 -0.70 14.70 -6.55
N TYR A 213 -1.50 15.41 -5.74
CA TYR A 213 -2.56 16.27 -6.27
C TYR A 213 -2.02 17.49 -7.03
N LYS A 214 -0.94 18.13 -6.55
CA LYS A 214 -0.26 19.19 -7.31
C LYS A 214 0.28 18.69 -8.65
N THR A 215 0.79 17.47 -8.68
CA THR A 215 1.25 16.83 -9.91
C THR A 215 0.11 16.65 -10.92
N ILE A 216 -1.07 16.24 -10.45
CA ILE A 216 -2.29 16.15 -11.28
C ILE A 216 -2.68 17.52 -11.83
N GLU A 217 -2.73 18.54 -10.97
CA GLU A 217 -3.08 19.90 -11.36
C GLU A 217 -2.13 20.44 -12.44
N ILE A 218 -0.82 20.27 -12.26
CA ILE A 218 0.18 20.70 -13.26
C ILE A 218 -0.01 19.96 -14.58
N HIS A 219 -0.25 18.64 -14.55
CA HIS A 219 -0.48 17.86 -15.77
C HIS A 219 -1.73 18.35 -16.50
N ASN A 220 -2.84 18.57 -15.79
CA ASN A 220 -4.07 19.10 -16.39
C ASN A 220 -3.88 20.50 -17.00
N ASN A 221 -3.13 21.37 -16.34
CA ASN A 221 -2.91 22.74 -16.80
C ASN A 221 -1.91 22.85 -17.96
N THR A 222 -0.92 21.96 -18.02
CA THR A 222 0.21 22.05 -18.99
C THR A 222 0.16 21.00 -20.09
N GLY A 223 -0.59 19.92 -19.90
CA GLY A 223 -0.57 18.72 -20.74
C GLY A 223 0.73 17.90 -20.64
N VAL A 224 1.63 18.25 -19.71
CA VAL A 224 2.93 17.58 -19.56
C VAL A 224 2.85 16.54 -18.42
N PRO A 225 3.10 15.25 -18.69
CA PRO A 225 3.15 14.23 -17.66
C PRO A 225 4.35 14.45 -16.72
N TYR A 226 4.15 14.20 -15.43
CA TYR A 226 5.21 14.30 -14.41
C TYR A 226 6.46 13.50 -14.71
N THR A 227 6.27 12.32 -15.31
CA THR A 227 7.40 11.45 -15.59
C THR A 227 8.21 11.93 -16.77
N HIS A 228 7.71 12.89 -17.57
CA HIS A 228 8.25 13.34 -18.87
C HIS A 228 8.38 12.23 -19.93
N TRP A 229 7.76 11.08 -19.68
CA TRP A 229 7.81 9.88 -20.50
C TRP A 229 6.39 9.40 -20.73
N ASP A 230 6.11 8.89 -21.94
CA ASP A 230 4.85 8.24 -22.26
C ASP A 230 4.71 6.97 -21.41
N LYS A 231 3.72 6.97 -20.51
CA LYS A 231 3.36 5.83 -19.67
C LYS A 231 1.96 5.31 -20.00
N SER A 232 1.44 5.56 -21.19
CA SER A 232 0.16 4.98 -21.63
C SER A 232 0.14 3.45 -21.45
N GLU A 233 -1.05 2.88 -21.27
CA GLU A 233 -1.20 1.42 -21.11
C GLU A 233 -0.61 0.66 -22.30
N ILE A 234 -0.73 1.22 -23.50
CA ILE A 234 -0.15 0.67 -24.73
C ILE A 234 1.38 0.62 -24.62
N LYS A 235 2.02 1.74 -24.22
CA LYS A 235 3.47 1.80 -24.05
C LYS A 235 3.96 0.82 -22.98
N ARG A 236 3.27 0.76 -21.85
CA ARG A 236 3.58 -0.20 -20.77
C ARG A 236 3.44 -1.65 -21.21
N THR A 237 2.39 -1.97 -21.96
CA THR A 237 2.14 -3.32 -22.49
C THR A 237 3.25 -3.70 -23.46
N SER A 238 3.62 -2.80 -24.38
CA SER A 238 4.74 -2.99 -25.31
C SER A 238 6.05 -3.27 -24.56
N GLU A 239 6.40 -2.45 -23.57
CA GLU A 239 7.61 -2.66 -22.77
C GLU A 239 7.58 -3.95 -21.95
N SER A 240 6.41 -4.34 -21.43
CA SER A 240 6.22 -5.61 -20.71
C SER A 240 6.48 -6.81 -21.63
N ILE A 241 5.94 -6.77 -22.85
CA ILE A 241 6.17 -7.79 -23.88
C ILE A 241 7.66 -7.88 -24.23
N ILE A 242 8.31 -6.73 -24.44
CA ILE A 242 9.75 -6.65 -24.71
C ILE A 242 10.55 -7.30 -23.57
N ARG A 243 10.27 -6.93 -22.30
CA ARG A 243 10.93 -7.51 -21.13
C ARG A 243 10.74 -9.03 -21.01
N LYS A 244 9.52 -9.53 -21.28
CA LYS A 244 9.24 -10.98 -21.31
C LYS A 244 10.03 -11.69 -22.41
N GLY A 245 10.10 -11.11 -23.60
CA GLY A 245 10.91 -11.63 -24.72
C GLY A 245 12.40 -11.78 -24.36
N PHE A 246 12.98 -10.77 -23.70
CA PHE A 246 14.37 -10.83 -23.25
C PHE A 246 14.63 -11.85 -22.12
N ARG A 247 13.67 -12.04 -21.20
CA ARG A 247 13.77 -13.11 -20.16
C ARG A 247 13.75 -14.50 -20.78
N ASN A 248 12.89 -14.72 -21.78
CA ASN A 248 12.80 -16.01 -22.46
C ASN A 248 14.06 -16.35 -23.29
N GLN A 249 14.77 -15.33 -23.80
CA GLN A 249 16.07 -15.55 -24.45
C GLN A 249 17.20 -15.91 -23.48
N LYS A 250 17.19 -15.35 -22.26
CA LYS A 250 18.20 -15.66 -21.23
C LYS A 250 18.04 -17.04 -20.59
N ASN A 251 16.84 -17.62 -20.62
CA ASN A 251 16.54 -18.92 -20.03
C ASN A 251 16.68 -20.10 -21.00
N LYS A 252 17.17 -19.88 -22.24
CA LYS A 252 17.64 -21.00 -23.07
C LYS A 252 19.02 -21.42 -22.56
N GLU A 253 19.10 -22.56 -21.88
CA GLU A 253 20.38 -23.21 -21.58
C GLU A 253 21.19 -23.40 -22.88
N PRO A 254 22.53 -23.28 -22.83
CA PRO A 254 23.34 -23.55 -23.99
C PRO A 254 23.26 -25.04 -24.29
N VAL A 255 22.67 -25.40 -25.44
CA VAL A 255 22.77 -26.74 -25.99
C VAL A 255 24.26 -27.03 -26.17
N ILE A 256 24.80 -27.92 -25.36
CA ILE A 256 26.15 -28.46 -25.54
C ILE A 256 26.07 -29.37 -26.76
N ASP A 257 26.52 -28.87 -27.90
CA ASP A 257 26.65 -29.68 -29.10
C ASP A 257 27.97 -30.46 -29.02
N LEU A 258 27.87 -31.72 -28.60
CA LEU A 258 28.97 -32.67 -28.62
C LEU A 258 29.07 -33.26 -30.03
N THR A 259 29.88 -32.66 -30.91
CA THR A 259 30.58 -33.40 -31.97
C THR A 259 31.78 -32.61 -32.55
N ASN A 260 32.95 -32.99 -32.03
CA ASN A 260 34.31 -33.04 -32.60
C ASN A 260 34.71 -32.20 -33.83
N ASP A 261 35.71 -31.34 -33.57
CA ASP A 261 37.03 -31.26 -34.21
C ASP A 261 37.14 -31.48 -35.74
N HIS A 262 37.55 -30.40 -36.45
CA HIS A 262 38.92 -30.33 -36.98
C HIS A 262 39.29 -28.94 -37.57
N LEU A 263 40.44 -28.43 -37.11
CA LEU A 263 41.36 -27.46 -37.74
C LEU A 263 40.82 -26.09 -38.22
N SER A 264 41.21 -25.01 -37.54
CA SER A 264 42.50 -24.34 -37.82
C SER A 264 42.68 -23.01 -37.05
N ASN A 265 43.82 -22.91 -36.38
CA ASN A 265 44.62 -21.70 -36.10
C ASN A 265 43.99 -20.46 -35.42
N LYS A 266 44.10 -20.48 -34.09
CA LYS A 266 44.82 -19.49 -33.25
C LYS A 266 45.10 -18.11 -33.89
N LEU A 267 44.54 -17.04 -33.33
CA LEU A 267 45.28 -15.79 -33.04
C LEU A 267 44.55 -14.95 -31.99
N SER A 268 45.20 -14.85 -30.83
CA SER A 268 44.91 -13.92 -29.74
C SER A 268 45.24 -12.48 -30.15
N LEU A 269 44.29 -11.55 -30.05
CA LEU A 269 44.58 -10.10 -30.03
C LEU A 269 43.92 -9.42 -28.84
N LYS A 270 44.77 -9.02 -27.91
CA LYS A 270 44.52 -8.09 -26.81
C LYS A 270 44.32 -6.66 -27.35
N ARG A 271 43.48 -5.90 -26.63
CA ARG A 271 43.55 -4.45 -26.31
C ARG A 271 42.93 -3.40 -27.26
N LYS A 272 41.91 -2.74 -26.67
CA LYS A 272 41.81 -1.30 -26.27
C LYS A 272 41.32 -0.23 -27.26
N LEU A 273 40.59 0.71 -26.62
CA LEU A 273 40.51 2.17 -26.80
C LEU A 273 39.22 2.74 -27.43
N SER A 274 38.49 3.47 -26.57
CA SER A 274 37.64 4.63 -26.87
C SER A 274 38.40 5.74 -27.61
N PRO A 275 37.67 6.68 -28.24
CA PRO A 275 38.01 8.09 -28.11
C PRO A 275 36.81 9.01 -27.79
N SER A 276 37.18 10.12 -27.17
CA SER A 276 36.38 11.16 -26.52
C SER A 276 36.00 12.33 -27.43
N THR A 277 34.84 12.93 -27.14
CA THR A 277 34.47 14.37 -27.15
C THR A 277 35.07 15.34 -28.20
N ASN A 278 34.20 16.05 -28.94
CA ASN A 278 33.82 17.44 -28.64
C ASN A 278 32.94 18.08 -29.73
N ARG A 279 31.88 18.80 -29.31
CA ARG A 279 31.45 20.09 -29.93
C ARG A 279 30.64 20.89 -28.90
N LYS A 280 31.24 22.00 -28.41
CA LYS A 280 30.57 23.17 -27.81
C LYS A 280 29.80 23.91 -28.93
N SER A 281 28.69 24.59 -28.72
CA SER A 281 28.37 25.72 -27.83
C SER A 281 26.84 25.96 -27.92
N SER A 282 26.11 26.64 -27.03
CA SER A 282 26.35 27.96 -26.45
C SER A 282 25.35 28.23 -25.30
N LYS A 283 25.77 29.04 -24.33
CA LYS A 283 24.99 29.53 -23.18
C LYS A 283 23.99 30.62 -23.62
N LYS A 284 22.76 30.55 -23.13
CA LYS A 284 21.93 31.72 -22.82
C LYS A 284 21.18 31.46 -21.51
N SER A 285 21.37 32.39 -20.57
CA SER A 285 20.89 32.40 -19.20
C SER A 285 19.39 32.68 -19.10
N LYS A 286 18.69 31.92 -18.25
CA LYS A 286 17.55 32.35 -17.43
C LYS A 286 17.68 31.65 -16.08
N GLU A 287 17.97 32.44 -15.05
CA GLU A 287 17.90 32.07 -13.64
C GLU A 287 16.44 31.90 -13.18
N GLU A 288 16.26 31.05 -12.16
CA GLU A 288 15.06 30.76 -11.34
C GLU A 288 13.95 29.89 -11.96
N PRO A 289 13.62 28.72 -11.34
CA PRO A 289 13.01 28.60 -9.99
C PRO A 289 13.70 27.58 -9.04
N LEU A 290 14.96 27.22 -9.27
CA LEU A 290 15.65 26.13 -8.54
C LEU A 290 16.17 26.53 -7.13
N GLU A 291 16.20 27.83 -6.82
CA GLU A 291 16.71 28.35 -5.54
C GLU A 291 15.65 28.35 -4.43
N ASN A 292 14.37 28.47 -4.80
CA ASN A 292 13.26 28.52 -3.83
C ASN A 292 13.01 27.14 -3.19
N GLU A 293 13.14 26.05 -3.97
CA GLU A 293 12.92 24.67 -3.51
C GLU A 293 13.99 24.19 -2.51
N LYS A 294 15.26 24.62 -2.69
CA LYS A 294 16.34 24.34 -1.73
C LYS A 294 16.16 25.11 -0.42
N THR A 295 15.62 26.32 -0.50
CA THR A 295 15.37 27.18 0.66
C THR A 295 14.24 26.62 1.53
N GLU A 296 13.15 26.13 0.92
CA GLU A 296 12.05 25.47 1.63
C GLU A 296 12.45 24.15 2.31
N ILE A 297 13.33 23.36 1.68
CA ILE A 297 13.86 22.13 2.29
C ILE A 297 14.67 22.47 3.55
N LEU A 298 15.51 23.52 3.48
CA LEU A 298 16.32 23.97 4.61
C LEU A 298 15.45 24.47 5.77
N GLU A 299 14.39 25.22 5.47
CA GLU A 299 13.45 25.71 6.50
C GLU A 299 12.71 24.58 7.22
N LEU A 300 12.37 23.51 6.50
CA LEU A 300 11.74 22.33 7.09
C LEU A 300 12.70 21.54 7.98
N GLU A 301 13.97 21.39 7.57
CA GLU A 301 15.00 20.78 8.42
C GLU A 301 15.24 21.58 9.71
N ILE A 302 15.19 22.92 9.63
CA ILE A 302 15.30 23.80 10.80
C ILE A 302 14.08 23.64 11.71
N LYS A 303 12.86 23.54 11.16
CA LYS A 303 11.63 23.28 11.94
C LYS A 303 11.68 21.92 12.63
N GLU A 304 12.16 20.87 11.96
CA GLU A 304 12.32 19.53 12.53
C GLU A 304 13.32 19.51 13.70
N LYS A 305 14.47 20.16 13.53
CA LYS A 305 15.46 20.33 14.61
C LYS A 305 14.90 21.10 15.80
N LYS A 306 14.07 22.14 15.57
CA LYS A 306 13.40 22.89 16.65
C LYS A 306 12.40 22.04 17.42
N ILE A 307 11.61 21.21 16.74
CA ILE A 307 10.66 20.29 17.38
C ILE A 307 11.41 19.24 18.21
N ALA A 308 12.46 18.62 17.64
CA ALA A 308 13.28 17.64 18.35
C ALA A 308 13.95 18.23 19.61
N LEU A 309 14.37 19.49 19.56
CA LEU A 309 14.92 20.19 20.72
C LEU A 309 13.87 20.41 21.81
N ARG A 310 12.64 20.81 21.43
CA ARG A 310 11.51 20.98 22.37
C ARG A 310 11.11 19.65 23.03
N GLU A 311 11.05 18.57 22.26
CA GLU A 311 10.76 17.23 22.81
C GLU A 311 11.82 16.78 23.83
N ARG A 312 13.11 17.01 23.52
CA ARG A 312 14.21 16.73 24.47
C ARG A 312 14.10 17.57 25.74
N ALA A 313 13.75 18.85 25.61
CA ALA A 313 13.55 19.74 26.76
C ALA A 313 12.37 19.29 27.64
N ILE A 314 11.25 18.87 27.03
CA ILE A 314 10.11 18.31 27.78
C ILE A 314 10.53 17.02 28.50
N LYS A 315 11.24 16.12 27.82
CA LYS A 315 11.72 14.88 28.43
C LYS A 315 12.68 15.13 29.61
N ALA A 316 13.58 16.10 29.47
CA ALA A 316 14.47 16.51 30.55
C ALA A 316 13.69 17.07 31.75
N ARG A 317 12.66 17.91 31.52
CA ARG A 317 11.81 18.44 32.59
C ARG A 317 10.99 17.36 33.30
N ILE A 318 10.51 16.35 32.57
CA ILE A 318 9.80 15.21 33.16
C ILE A 318 10.75 14.41 34.05
N ALA A 319 11.96 14.09 33.55
CA ALA A 319 12.96 13.38 34.32
C ALA A 319 13.38 14.16 35.58
N GLU A 320 13.56 15.48 35.48
CA GLU A 320 13.88 16.32 36.63
C GLU A 320 12.74 16.37 37.66
N ALA A 321 11.48 16.42 37.20
CA ALA A 321 10.32 16.37 38.10
C ALA A 321 10.19 15.02 38.82
N GLU A 322 10.54 13.93 38.13
CA GLU A 322 10.55 12.58 38.71
C GLU A 322 11.65 12.42 39.76
N VAL A 323 12.86 12.93 39.48
CA VAL A 323 13.96 12.97 40.47
C VAL A 323 13.55 13.77 41.71
N ARG A 324 12.97 14.96 41.55
CA ARG A 324 12.50 15.77 42.69
C ARG A 324 11.42 15.09 43.51
N LYS A 325 10.54 14.33 42.86
CA LYS A 325 9.50 13.57 43.56
C LYS A 325 10.13 12.46 44.42
N LEU A 326 11.10 11.73 43.89
CA LEU A 326 11.84 10.69 44.63
C LEU A 326 12.63 11.28 45.80
N GLU A 327 13.27 12.44 45.62
CA GLU A 327 13.97 13.14 46.70
C GLU A 327 13.01 13.55 47.83
N ALA A 328 11.85 14.13 47.49
CA ALA A 328 10.85 14.52 48.49
C ALA A 328 10.26 13.30 49.24
N GLU A 329 10.05 12.18 48.55
CA GLU A 329 9.61 10.93 49.19
C GLU A 329 10.68 10.37 50.15
N ALA A 330 11.96 10.43 49.77
CA ALA A 330 13.07 10.01 50.62
C ALA A 330 13.19 10.88 51.88
N GLU A 331 13.08 12.21 51.74
CA GLU A 331 13.12 13.15 52.87
C GLU A 331 11.94 12.95 53.82
N ALA A 332 10.73 12.72 53.30
CA ALA A 332 9.55 12.43 54.11
C ALA A 332 9.70 11.12 54.92
N LEU A 333 10.30 10.08 54.31
CA LEU A 333 10.64 8.83 55.00
C LEU A 333 11.67 9.04 56.10
N GLU A 334 12.69 9.86 55.87
CA GLU A 334 13.71 10.16 56.86
C GLU A 334 13.15 10.93 58.06
N ILE A 335 12.33 11.95 57.82
CA ILE A 335 11.63 12.70 58.88
C ILE A 335 10.73 11.75 59.70
N THR A 336 10.00 10.86 59.03
CA THR A 336 9.13 9.87 59.71
C THR A 336 9.94 8.93 60.59
N ASN A 337 11.09 8.44 60.10
CA ASN A 337 11.99 7.58 60.86
C ASN A 337 12.63 8.30 62.06
N GLN A 338 13.00 9.58 61.90
CA GLN A 338 13.51 10.40 63.00
C GLN A 338 12.43 10.64 64.07
N GLN A 339 11.19 10.93 63.67
CA GLN A 339 10.06 11.07 64.60
C GLN A 339 9.75 9.77 65.35
N GLN A 340 9.93 8.61 64.73
CA GLN A 340 9.80 7.32 65.41
C GLN A 340 10.93 7.06 66.41
N ARG A 341 12.16 7.46 66.09
CA ARG A 341 13.31 7.34 67.00
C ARG A 341 13.22 8.25 68.23
N LEU A 342 12.56 9.40 68.12
CA LEU A 342 12.34 10.35 69.22
C LEU A 342 11.15 9.98 70.13
N LYS A 343 10.37 8.94 69.77
CA LYS A 343 9.23 8.43 70.56
C LYS A 343 9.60 7.21 71.43
N ILE A 344 10.88 6.86 71.48
CA ILE A 344 11.50 5.92 72.44
C ILE A 344 12.29 6.78 73.42
#